data_AF-A0A2E5VD18-F1
#
_entry.id   AF-A0A2E5VD18-F1
#
_cell.length_a   1.000
_cell.length_b   1.000
_cell.length_c   1.000
_cell.angle_alpha   90.00
_cell.angle_beta   90.00
_cell.angle_gamma   90.00
#
_symmetry.space_group_name_H-M   'P 1'
#
loop_
_entity.id
_entity.type
_entity.pdbx_description
1 polymer ?
#
loop_
_entity_poly.entity_id
_entity_poly.type
_entity_poly.pdbx_seq_one_letter_code
_entity_poly.pdbx_strand_id
1 'polypeptide(L)' 'MQVGNKVRMAPMWKYDEATGEVKKLTADGYVVVRWDGIPGEWHYTEEQSKRLEVIDEGR' A
#
# COMPACT_ATOMS: atom_id res chain seq x y z
N MET A 1 1.00 6.11 -8.36
CA MET A 1 0.67 4.83 -7.71
C MET A 1 -0.20 4.03 -8.66
N GLN A 2 0.25 2.84 -9.06
CA GLN A 2 -0.45 1.90 -9.94
C GLN A 2 -0.45 0.49 -9.34
N VAL A 3 -1.30 -0.39 -9.87
CA VAL A 3 -1.29 -1.82 -9.49
C VAL A 3 0.08 -2.42 -9.81
N GLY A 4 0.64 -3.17 -8.87
CA GLY A 4 1.99 -3.74 -8.96
C GLY A 4 3.10 -2.84 -8.40
N ASN A 5 2.83 -1.58 -8.03
CA ASN A 5 3.81 -0.78 -7.31
C ASN A 5 4.07 -1.34 -5.92
N LYS A 6 5.34 -1.28 -5.48
CA LYS A 6 5.67 -1.52 -4.08
C LYS A 6 5.55 -0.24 -3.29
N VAL A 7 4.95 -0.37 -2.13
CA VAL A 7 4.73 0.72 -1.18
C VAL A 7 5.29 0.38 0.17
N ARG A 8 5.67 1.42 0.89
CA ARG A 8 6.14 1.38 2.26
C ARG A 8 5.24 2.26 3.12
N MET A 9 5.02 1.84 4.36
CA MET A 9 4.35 2.64 5.37
C MET A 9 5.11 2.57 6.69
N ALA A 10 5.42 3.73 7.26
CA ALA A 10 6.08 3.88 8.55
C ALA A 10 5.54 5.14 9.27
N PRO A 11 5.16 5.06 10.55
CA PRO A 11 5.00 3.85 11.36
C PRO A 11 3.72 3.08 10.99
N MET A 12 3.81 1.75 10.85
CA MET A 12 2.68 0.86 10.52
C MET A 12 2.24 0.10 11.77
N TRP A 13 1.27 0.64 12.52
CA TRP A 13 0.66 0.01 13.71
C TRP A 13 1.65 -0.67 14.68
N LYS A 14 1.94 -1.97 14.49
CA LYS A 14 2.85 -2.79 15.34
C LYS A 14 4.26 -2.94 14.79
N TYR A 15 4.54 -2.37 13.61
CA TYR A 15 5.79 -2.49 12.88
C TYR A 15 6.40 -1.10 12.67
N ASP A 16 7.73 -1.03 12.77
CA ASP A 16 8.50 0.19 12.52
C ASP A 16 8.31 0.65 11.07
N GLU A 17 8.40 -0.31 10.15
CA GLU A 17 8.07 -0.18 8.74
C GLU A 17 7.38 -1.44 8.23
N ALA A 18 6.50 -1.27 7.25
CA ALA A 18 5.95 -2.36 6.47
C ALA A 18 6.11 -2.04 4.99
N THR A 19 6.45 -3.06 4.20
CA THR A 19 6.51 -2.97 2.73
C THR A 19 5.47 -3.88 2.12
N GLY A 20 4.81 -3.46 1.07
CA GLY A 20 3.70 -4.17 0.45
C GLY A 20 3.59 -3.87 -1.04
N GLU A 21 2.65 -4.52 -1.68
CA GLU A 21 2.36 -4.33 -3.10
C GLU A 21 0.91 -3.91 -3.29
N VAL A 22 0.68 -2.93 -4.16
CA VAL A 22 -0.66 -2.51 -4.56
C VAL A 22 -1.28 -3.58 -5.42
N LYS A 23 -2.30 -4.26 -4.90
CA LYS A 23 -3.05 -5.30 -5.61
C LYS A 23 -4.19 -4.74 -6.43
N LYS A 24 -4.82 -3.65 -5.96
CA LYS A 24 -5.97 -3.06 -6.64
C LYS A 24 -5.99 -1.56 -6.43
N LEU A 25 -6.38 -0.84 -7.48
CA LEU A 25 -6.77 0.56 -7.44
C LEU A 25 -8.15 0.65 -8.09
N THR A 26 -9.11 1.25 -7.39
CA THR A 26 -10.43 1.54 -7.95
C THR A 26 -10.49 2.99 -8.44
N ALA A 27 -11.34 3.25 -9.43
CA ALA A 27 -11.57 4.61 -9.92
C ALA A 27 -12.19 5.53 -8.85
N ASP A 28 -12.92 4.96 -7.88
CA ASP A 28 -13.43 5.63 -6.67
C ASP A 28 -12.34 6.03 -5.66
N GLY A 29 -11.06 5.76 -5.96
CA GLY A 29 -9.94 6.17 -5.12
C GLY A 29 -9.58 5.22 -3.99
N TYR A 30 -10.10 4.00 -3.97
CA TYR A 30 -9.68 2.99 -2.99
C TYR A 30 -8.46 2.23 -3.48
N VAL A 31 -7.50 2.04 -2.59
CA VAL A 31 -6.25 1.32 -2.84
C VAL A 31 -6.21 0.08 -1.95
N VAL A 32 -6.03 -1.08 -2.56
CA VAL A 32 -5.85 -2.34 -1.84
C VAL A 32 -4.38 -2.71 -1.88
N VAL A 33 -3.77 -2.80 -0.71
CA VAL A 33 -2.36 -3.16 -0.53
C VAL A 33 -2.26 -4.49 0.18
N ARG A 34 -1.42 -5.36 -0.34
CA ARG A 34 -1.02 -6.58 0.35
C ARG A 34 0.38 -6.38 0.92
N TRP A 35 0.46 -6.31 2.24
CA TRP A 35 1.72 -6.16 2.97
C TRP A 35 2.50 -7.46 3.01
N ASP A 36 3.82 -7.38 2.87
CA ASP A 36 4.73 -8.50 3.01
C ASP A 36 4.86 -8.87 4.50
N GLY A 37 4.72 -10.15 4.82
CA GLY A 37 4.73 -10.64 6.22
C GLY A 37 3.44 -10.39 7.03
N ILE A 38 2.44 -9.68 6.48
CA ILE A 38 1.13 -9.47 7.14
C ILE A 38 0.05 -10.22 6.35
N PRO A 39 -0.65 -11.18 6.96
CA PRO A 39 -1.73 -11.89 6.29
C PRO A 39 -2.92 -10.94 6.07
N GLY A 40 -3.45 -10.95 4.84
CA GLY A 40 -4.64 -10.21 4.45
C GLY A 40 -4.37 -9.06 3.47
N GLU A 41 -5.46 -8.45 3.02
CA GLU A 41 -5.47 -7.31 2.11
C GLU A 41 -6.01 -6.09 2.85
N TRP A 42 -5.27 -4.99 2.80
CA TRP A 42 -5.60 -3.77 3.49
C TRP A 42 -6.20 -2.78 2.52
N HIS A 43 -7.37 -2.27 2.87
CA HIS A 43 -8.11 -1.31 2.07
C HIS A 43 -7.82 0.09 2.61
N TYR A 44 -7.26 0.93 1.76
CA TYR A 44 -6.95 2.32 2.03
C TYR A 44 -7.85 3.21 1.18
N THR A 45 -8.36 4.28 1.77
CA THR A 45 -9.01 5.35 1.00
C THR A 45 -7.97 6.20 0.26
N GLU A 46 -8.40 7.04 -0.68
CA GLU A 46 -7.50 7.93 -1.41
C GLU A 46 -6.66 8.77 -0.45
N GLU A 47 -7.29 9.34 0.58
CA GLU A 47 -6.63 10.17 1.58
C GLU A 47 -5.62 9.38 2.42
N GLN A 48 -5.95 8.15 2.78
CA GLN A 48 -5.02 7.28 3.51
C GLN A 48 -3.87 6.81 2.61
N SER A 49 -4.13 6.58 1.33
CA SER A 49 -3.12 6.17 0.36
C SER A 49 -2.07 7.24 0.13
N LYS A 50 -2.38 8.52 0.37
CA LYS A 50 -1.39 9.63 0.34
C LYS A 50 -0.30 9.49 1.41
N ARG A 51 -0.53 8.69 2.45
CA ARG A 51 0.47 8.34 3.48
C ARG A 51 1.34 7.16 3.09
N LEU A 52 0.97 6.42 2.04
CA LEU A 52 1.76 5.31 1.52
C LEU A 52 2.86 5.87 0.63
N GLU A 53 4.10 5.52 0.96
CA GLU A 53 5.26 5.94 0.18
C GLU A 53 5.53 4.89 -0.89
N VAL A 54 5.48 5.28 -2.17
CA VAL A 54 5.81 4.37 -3.27
C VAL A 54 7.33 4.24 -3.34
N ILE A 55 7.84 3.04 -3.09
CA ILE A 55 9.29 2.75 -3.05
C ILE A 55 9.80 2.04 -4.29
N ASP A 56 8.89 1.45 -5.09
CA ASP A 56 9.22 0.87 -6.38
C ASP A 56 8.06 1.08 -7.35
N GLU A 57 8.30 1.92 -8.35
CA GLU A 57 7.42 2.07 -9.50
C GLU A 57 7.79 0.97 -10.49
N GLY A 58 7.26 -0.24 -10.26
CA GLY A 58 7.52 -1.42 -11.09
C GLY A 58 7.63 -1.05 -12.58
N ARG A 59 8.84 -1.24 -13.12
CA ARG A 59 9.29 -0.83 -14.44
C ARG A 59 8.83 -1.77 -15.55
#